data_AF-A0A435DBY7-F1
#
_entry.id   AF-A0A435DBY7-F1
#
_cell.length_a   1.000
_cell.length_b   1.000
_cell.length_c   1.000
_cell.angle_alpha   90.00
_cell.angle_beta   90.00
_cell.angle_gamma   90.00
#
_symmetry.space_group_name_H-M   'P 1'
#
loop_
_entity.id
_entity.type
_entity.pdbx_description
1 polymer ?
#
loop_
_entity_poly.entity_id
_entity_poly.type
_entity_poly.pdbx_seq_one_letter_code
_entity_poly.pdbx_strand_id
1 'polypeptide(L)' 'MEERIKTVEESLKPSAERLKATVAQKVEKLGDRSPTTRKNYLDIFSATVPDPVDVGLAAEAHCDAVRGGQQPPHLF' A
#
# COMPACT_ATOMS: atom_id res chain seq x y z
N MET A 1 -9.44 34.78 5.87
CA MET A 1 -9.04 33.47 5.31
C MET A 1 -7.53 33.36 5.21
N GLU A 2 -6.85 34.40 4.73
CA GLU A 2 -5.39 34.49 4.66
C GLU A 2 -4.68 34.30 6.01
N GLU A 3 -5.18 34.90 7.09
CA GLU A 3 -4.57 34.72 8.44
C GLU A 3 -4.60 33.26 8.90
N ARG A 4 -5.70 32.54 8.62
CA ARG A 4 -5.84 31.12 8.98
C ARG A 4 -4.83 30.25 8.23
N ILE A 5 -4.57 30.56 6.96
CA ILE A 5 -3.57 29.86 6.15
C ILE A 5 -2.17 30.14 6.71
N LYS A 6 -1.86 31.39 7.02
CA LYS A 6 -0.56 31.82 7.56
C LYS A 6 -0.24 31.16 8.90
N THR A 7 -1.22 31.05 9.79
CA THR A 7 -1.07 30.33 11.07
C THR A 7 -0.75 28.85 10.86
N VAL A 8 -1.43 28.20 9.92
CA VAL A 8 -1.16 26.79 9.59
C VAL A 8 0.24 26.63 8.99
N GLU A 9 0.65 27.50 8.07
CA GLU A 9 1.99 27.49 7.49
C GLU A 9 3.08 27.65 8.57
N GLU A 10 2.89 28.60 9.49
CA GLU A 10 3.82 28.81 10.61
C GLU A 10 3.89 27.60 11.54
N SER A 11 2.77 26.91 11.77
CA SER A 11 2.76 25.67 12.56
C SER A 11 3.45 24.49 11.84
N LEU A 12 3.47 24.49 10.51
CA LEU A 12 4.07 23.43 9.69
C LEU A 12 5.58 23.61 9.47
N LYS A 13 6.09 24.86 9.50
CA LYS A 13 7.52 25.17 9.31
C LYS A 13 8.46 24.32 10.17
N PRO A 14 8.26 24.18 11.50
CA PRO A 14 9.14 23.35 12.34
C PRO A 14 9.12 21.87 11.95
N SER A 15 7.97 21.37 11.48
CA SER A 15 7.81 19.98 11.05
C SER A 15 8.55 19.74 9.72
N ALA A 16 8.45 20.69 8.79
CA ALA A 16 9.17 20.66 7.52
C ALA A 16 10.70 20.68 7.73
N GLU A 17 11.19 21.49 8.67
CA GLU A 17 12.62 21.54 9.03
C GLU A 17 13.11 20.21 9.63
N ARG A 18 12.34 19.63 10.57
CA ARG A 18 12.65 18.30 11.14
C ARG A 18 12.66 17.21 10.08
N LEU A 19 11.72 17.25 9.14
CA LEU A 19 11.67 16.30 8.03
C LEU A 19 12.91 16.44 7.14
N LYS A 20 13.29 17.66 6.75
CA LYS A 20 14.50 17.93 5.96
C LYS A 20 15.75 17.40 6.67
N ALA A 21 15.90 17.67 7.97
CA ALA A 21 17.03 17.18 8.76
C ALA A 21 17.07 15.64 8.83
N THR A 22 15.91 15.00 9.02
CA THR A 22 15.79 13.54 9.07
C THR A 22 16.14 12.90 7.72
N VAL A 23 15.68 13.50 6.62
CA VAL A 23 15.98 13.02 5.27
C VAL A 23 17.47 13.18 4.97
N ALA A 24 18.05 14.34 5.29
CA ALA A 24 19.49 14.58 5.10
C ALA A 24 20.33 13.55 5.86
N GLN A 25 20.00 13.27 7.12
CA GLN A 25 20.70 12.26 7.92
C GLN A 25 20.54 10.85 7.33
N LYS A 26 19.36 10.50 6.82
CA LYS A 26 19.13 9.19 6.20
C LYS A 26 19.86 9.03 4.87
N VAL A 27 19.96 10.10 4.09
CA VAL A 27 20.72 10.13 2.83
C VAL A 27 22.22 10.03 3.12
N GLU A 28 22.74 10.78 4.09
CA GLU A 28 24.14 10.69 4.53
C GLU A 28 24.50 9.28 5.02
N LYS A 29 23.62 8.66 5.82
CA LYS A 29 23.79 7.26 6.28
C LYS A 29 23.76 6.23 5.15
N LEU A 30 23.08 6.54 4.04
CA LEU A 30 23.06 5.68 2.86
C LEU A 30 24.32 5.87 1.98
N GLY A 31 24.99 7.01 2.05
CA GLY A 31 26.19 7.31 1.26
C GLY A 31 25.94 7.19 -0.25
N ASP A 32 26.98 6.86 -1.03
CA ASP A 32 26.88 6.58 -2.48
C ASP A 32 26.27 5.20 -2.81
N ARG A 33 25.84 4.43 -1.80
CA ARG A 33 24.99 3.27 -2.08
C ARG A 33 23.63 3.81 -2.52
N SER A 34 23.41 3.79 -3.84
CA SER A 34 22.06 3.67 -4.40
C SER A 34 21.30 2.66 -3.52
N PRO A 35 20.04 2.92 -3.10
CA PRO A 35 19.26 1.96 -2.33
C PRO A 35 19.24 0.64 -3.10
N THR A 36 20.18 -0.25 -2.73
CA THR A 36 20.57 -1.53 -3.38
C THR A 36 19.44 -2.25 -4.04
N THR A 37 18.35 -2.27 -3.30
CA THR A 37 17.10 -2.91 -3.64
C THR A 37 16.13 -2.34 -2.62
N ARG A 38 15.29 -1.38 -3.00
CA ARG A 38 13.96 -1.39 -2.37
C ARG A 38 13.35 -2.70 -2.87
N LYS A 39 13.42 -3.76 -2.06
CA LYS A 39 12.70 -4.99 -2.36
C LYS A 39 11.27 -4.56 -2.71
N ASN A 40 10.80 -4.97 -3.89
CA ASN A 40 9.45 -4.63 -4.31
C ASN A 40 8.52 -5.04 -3.18
N TYR A 41 7.61 -4.15 -2.78
CA TYR A 41 6.70 -4.46 -1.68
C TYR A 41 5.88 -5.72 -1.98
N LEU A 42 5.62 -6.01 -3.26
CA LEU A 42 5.00 -7.25 -3.72
C LEU A 42 5.86 -8.48 -3.42
N ASP A 43 7.18 -8.42 -3.71
CA ASP A 43 8.09 -9.54 -3.45
C ASP A 43 8.21 -9.86 -1.96
N ILE A 44 8.17 -8.82 -1.10
CA ILE A 44 8.16 -9.00 0.36
C ILE A 44 6.86 -9.67 0.78
N PHE A 45 5.72 -9.21 0.28
CA PHE A 45 4.41 -9.76 0.62
C PHE A 45 4.31 -11.23 0.20
N SER A 46 4.68 -11.57 -1.03
CA SER A 46 4.66 -12.94 -1.53
C SER A 46 5.58 -13.88 -0.76
N ALA A 47 6.68 -13.37 -0.19
CA ALA A 47 7.63 -14.19 0.56
C ALA A 47 7.28 -14.37 2.05
N THR A 48 6.44 -13.48 2.60
CA THR A 48 6.20 -13.41 4.06
C THR A 48 4.76 -13.67 4.44
N VAL A 49 3.81 -13.44 3.54
CA VAL A 49 2.40 -13.76 3.77
C VAL A 49 2.15 -15.16 3.24
N PRO A 50 1.77 -16.12 4.10
CA PRO A 50 1.47 -17.47 3.67
C PRO A 50 0.24 -17.47 2.74
N ASP A 51 0.18 -18.43 1.82
CA ASP A 51 -0.98 -18.58 0.94
C ASP A 51 -2.22 -18.80 1.82
N PRO A 52 -3.34 -18.09 1.57
CA PRO A 52 -4.60 -18.33 2.29
C PRO A 52 -5.00 -19.80 2.35
N VAL A 53 -4.68 -20.58 1.32
CA VAL A 53 -4.90 -22.04 1.30
C VAL A 53 -4.03 -22.76 2.34
N ASP A 54 -2.77 -22.36 2.49
CA ASP A 54 -1.83 -22.95 3.45
C ASP A 54 -2.23 -22.69 4.92
N VAL A 55 -2.98 -21.61 5.17
CA VAL A 55 -3.51 -21.25 6.50
C VAL A 55 -5.00 -21.61 6.69
N GLY A 56 -5.58 -22.37 5.76
CA GLY A 56 -6.97 -22.84 5.86
C GLY A 56 -8.02 -21.75 5.68
N LEU A 57 -7.65 -20.60 5.12
CA LEU A 57 -8.52 -19.47 4.76
C LEU A 57 -9.05 -19.58 3.33
N ALA A 58 -9.13 -20.80 2.76
CA ALA A 58 -9.66 -21.03 1.42
C ALA A 58 -10.95 -20.22 1.24
N ALA A 59 -10.94 -19.33 0.23
CA ALA A 59 -11.99 -18.36 0.02
C ALA A 59 -13.32 -19.08 -0.18
N GLU A 60 -14.15 -19.11 0.86
CA GLU A 60 -15.59 -19.17 0.68
C GLU A 60 -16.04 -17.82 0.12
N ALA A 61 -15.73 -17.57 -1.15
CA ALA A 61 -16.57 -16.73 -1.99
C ALA A 61 -17.78 -17.58 -2.42
N HIS A 62 -18.54 -18.11 -1.46
CA HIS A 62 -19.91 -18.53 -1.71
C HIS A 62 -20.77 -17.27 -1.68
N CYS A 63 -20.64 -16.44 -2.71
CA CYS A 63 -21.67 -15.47 -3.04
C CYS A 63 -22.69 -16.19 -3.90
N ASP A 64 -23.83 -16.52 -3.31
CA ASP A 64 -25.06 -16.91 -3.98
C ASP A 64 -25.33 -15.98 -5.17
N ALA A 65 -25.06 -16.47 -6.38
CA ALA A 65 -25.61 -15.87 -7.59
C ALA A 65 -27.10 -16.20 -7.62
N VAL A 66 -27.89 -15.29 -7.06
CA VAL A 66 -29.34 -15.22 -7.20
C VAL A 66 -29.70 -15.35 -8.70
N ARG A 67 -30.33 -16.48 -9.01
CA ARG A 67 -31.37 -16.71 -10.02
C ARG A 67 -31.65 -15.52 -10.95
N GLY A 68 -31.30 -15.66 -12.23
CA GLY A 68 -31.86 -14.84 -13.29
C GLY A 68 -31.16 -15.02 -14.64
N GLY A 69 -31.56 -16.03 -15.42
CA GLY A 69 -31.08 -16.18 -16.79
C GLY A 69 -31.31 -17.56 -17.38
N GLN A 70 -32.52 -17.79 -17.87
CA GLN A 70 -32.91 -18.98 -18.62
C GLN A 70 -32.09 -19.09 -19.91
N GLN A 71 -31.41 -20.23 -20.14
CA GLN A 71 -30.99 -20.65 -21.47
C GLN A 71 -31.39 -22.13 -21.65
N PRO A 72 -32.16 -22.49 -22.70
CA PRO A 72 -32.61 -23.86 -22.90
C PRO A 72 -31.44 -24.73 -23.41
N PRO A 73 -31.50 -26.06 -23.23
CA PRO A 73 -30.47 -26.93 -23.74
C PRO A 73 -30.55 -26.98 -25.27
N HIS A 74 -29.45 -26.62 -25.93
CA HIS A 74 -29.23 -27.02 -27.32
C HIS A 74 -28.85 -28.50 -27.32
N LEU A 75 -29.79 -29.35 -27.72
CA LEU A 75 -29.52 -30.72 -28.16
C LEU A 75 -29.07 -30.65 -29.63
N PHE A 76 -27.88 -31.18 -29.91
CA PHE A 76 -27.51 -31.66 -31.24
C PHE A 76 -28.20 -33.00 -31.50
#